data_AF-A0A484X1J4-F1
#
_entry.id   AF-A0A484X1J4-F1
#
_cell.length_a   1.000
_cell.length_b   1.000
_cell.length_c   1.000
_cell.angle_alpha   90.00
_cell.angle_beta   90.00
_cell.angle_gamma   90.00
#
_symmetry.space_group_name_H-M   'P 1'
#
loop_
_entity.id
_entity.type
_entity.pdbx_description
1 polymer ?
#
loop_
_entity_poly.entity_id
_entity_poly.type
_entity_poly.pdbx_seq_one_letter_code
_entity_poly.pdbx_strand_id
1 'polypeptide(L)'
;MPLLYLLTSTGYPYESVLMLADQKVTLKIAPAQGDLISVSAAGYDESSGAAKMTVGGSITLTVTTKDCVGNVVGNIPFVIKRKDAENRQGVVNNTAPVKLGTTELTTTRRNIVVLPMRMVLPRLRSPRPTALV
;
A
#
# COMPACT_ATOMS: atom_id res chain seq x y z
N MET A 1 -28.27 9.01 -26.44
CA MET A 1 -26.95 8.35 -26.54
C MET A 1 -26.65 7.73 -25.18
N PRO A 2 -26.20 6.47 -25.09
CA PRO A 2 -25.90 5.86 -23.80
C PRO A 2 -24.67 6.51 -23.16
N LEU A 3 -24.66 6.50 -21.82
CA LEU A 3 -23.56 7.00 -21.00
C LEU A 3 -22.82 5.81 -20.40
N LEU A 4 -21.48 5.86 -20.40
CA LEU A 4 -20.65 4.91 -19.67
C LEU A 4 -20.16 5.58 -18.39
N TYR A 5 -20.51 4.99 -17.26
CA TYR A 5 -19.98 5.38 -15.95
C TYR A 5 -18.75 4.53 -15.67
N LEU A 6 -17.57 5.16 -15.66
CA LEU A 6 -16.32 4.50 -15.29
C LEU A 6 -16.03 4.72 -13.83
N LEU A 7 -15.81 3.62 -13.12
CA LEU A 7 -15.18 3.61 -11.80
C LEU A 7 -13.85 2.87 -11.93
N THR A 8 -12.75 3.51 -11.58
CA THR A 8 -11.43 2.87 -11.61
C THR A 8 -10.92 2.65 -10.20
N SER A 9 -10.37 1.46 -9.92
CA SER A 9 -9.85 1.17 -8.57
C SER A 9 -8.52 1.86 -8.28
N THR A 10 -7.77 2.26 -9.32
CA THR A 10 -6.38 2.75 -9.20
C THR A 10 -6.01 3.83 -10.23
N GLY A 11 -6.99 4.40 -10.94
CA GLY A 11 -6.77 5.41 -11.98
C GLY A 11 -7.21 6.80 -11.55
N TYR A 12 -6.66 7.83 -12.18
CA TYR A 12 -7.20 9.19 -12.09
C TYR A 12 -7.79 9.60 -13.44
N PRO A 13 -9.04 10.11 -13.49
CA PRO A 13 -9.97 10.28 -12.37
C PRO A 13 -10.57 8.95 -11.86
N TYR A 14 -10.96 8.92 -10.58
CA TYR A 14 -11.61 7.77 -9.93
C TYR A 14 -12.98 7.46 -10.54
N GLU A 15 -13.73 8.51 -10.87
CA GLU A 15 -15.03 8.47 -11.54
C GLU A 15 -15.02 9.35 -12.78
N SER A 16 -15.59 8.85 -13.88
CA SER A 16 -15.77 9.62 -15.11
C SER A 16 -17.02 9.17 -15.87
N VAL A 17 -17.66 10.12 -16.54
CA VAL A 17 -18.84 9.88 -17.39
C VAL A 17 -18.46 10.11 -18.85
N LEU A 18 -18.59 9.09 -19.68
CA LEU A 18 -18.23 9.12 -21.09
C LEU A 18 -19.46 8.93 -21.98
N MET A 19 -19.63 9.80 -22.97
CA MET A 19 -20.66 9.67 -24.00
C MET A 19 -20.24 8.56 -24.99
N LEU A 20 -21.03 7.49 -25.14
CA LEU A 20 -20.78 6.51 -26.21
C LEU A 20 -21.31 7.07 -27.53
N ALA A 21 -20.42 7.69 -28.30
CA ALA A 21 -20.68 8.02 -29.71
C ALA A 21 -20.48 6.78 -30.62
N ASP A 22 -19.52 5.92 -30.28
CA ASP A 22 -19.20 4.66 -30.95
C ASP A 22 -19.03 3.52 -29.93
N GLN A 23 -19.08 2.28 -30.41
CA GLN A 23 -18.94 1.06 -29.58
C GLN A 23 -17.55 0.90 -28.93
N LYS A 24 -16.60 1.80 -29.22
CA LYS A 24 -15.25 1.84 -28.64
C LYS A 24 -15.03 3.16 -27.89
N VAL A 25 -14.56 3.06 -26.67
CA VAL A 25 -14.22 4.20 -25.80
C VAL A 25 -12.72 4.20 -25.54
N THR A 26 -12.03 5.28 -25.89
CA THR A 26 -10.59 5.44 -25.59
C THR A 26 -10.42 6.01 -24.18
N LEU A 27 -9.74 5.26 -23.31
CA LEU A 27 -9.44 5.67 -21.93
C LEU A 27 -8.08 6.37 -21.88
N LYS A 28 -8.08 7.67 -21.58
CA LYS A 28 -6.85 8.44 -21.32
C LYS A 28 -6.51 8.37 -19.84
N ILE A 29 -5.74 7.36 -19.44
CA ILE A 29 -5.21 7.23 -18.08
C ILE A 29 -3.84 7.89 -18.08
N ALA A 30 -3.67 8.95 -17.28
CA ALA A 30 -2.36 9.57 -17.12
C ALA A 30 -1.42 8.60 -16.36
N PRO A 31 -0.13 8.51 -16.74
CA PRO A 31 0.83 7.77 -15.93
C PRO A 31 0.97 8.43 -14.55
N ALA A 32 1.35 7.66 -13.54
CA ALA A 32 1.71 8.22 -12.24
C ALA A 32 2.89 9.20 -12.42
N GLN A 33 2.82 10.34 -11.74
CA GLN A 33 3.85 11.39 -11.81
C GLN A 33 5.12 11.03 -11.02
N GLY A 34 5.13 9.91 -10.31
CA GLY A 34 6.29 9.40 -9.57
C GLY A 34 5.98 8.09 -8.86
N ASP A 35 6.84 7.73 -7.91
CA ASP A 35 6.69 6.51 -7.12
C ASP A 35 5.46 6.58 -6.21
N LEU A 36 4.57 5.59 -6.37
CA LEU A 36 3.36 5.43 -5.55
C LEU A 36 3.66 4.96 -4.12
N ILE A 37 4.87 4.44 -3.88
CA ILE A 37 5.32 3.97 -2.58
C ILE A 37 6.77 4.38 -2.36
N SER A 38 7.05 4.94 -1.20
CA SER A 38 8.42 5.20 -0.74
C SER A 38 8.62 4.55 0.63
N VAL A 39 9.79 3.95 0.83
CA VAL A 39 10.15 3.25 2.08
C VAL A 39 11.47 3.82 2.59
N SER A 40 11.53 4.12 3.88
CA SER A 40 12.77 4.45 4.58
C SER A 40 12.97 3.54 5.79
N ALA A 41 14.22 3.29 6.14
CA ALA A 41 14.60 2.51 7.31
C ALA A 41 15.35 3.39 8.32
N ALA A 42 15.00 3.30 9.59
CA ALA A 42 15.72 4.00 10.65
C ALA A 42 17.18 3.52 10.70
N GLY A 43 18.13 4.46 10.66
CA GLY A 43 19.56 4.16 10.68
C GLY A 43 20.09 3.57 9.36
N TYR A 44 19.40 3.76 8.24
CA TYR A 44 19.93 3.43 6.92
C TYR A 44 21.15 4.30 6.59
N ASP A 45 22.23 3.65 6.18
CA ASP A 45 23.46 4.29 5.75
C ASP A 45 23.67 4.06 4.24
N GLU A 46 23.74 5.14 3.47
CA GLU A 46 23.87 5.08 2.01
C GLU A 46 25.23 4.50 1.58
N SER A 47 26.29 4.75 2.33
CA SER A 47 27.63 4.24 2.00
C SER A 47 27.70 2.72 2.04
N SER A 48 27.02 2.11 3.02
CA SER A 48 26.93 0.65 3.12
C SER A 48 25.67 0.05 2.48
N GLY A 49 24.75 0.88 1.99
CA GLY A 49 23.48 0.45 1.40
C GLY A 49 22.60 -0.35 2.36
N ALA A 50 22.70 -0.11 3.67
CA ALA A 50 22.06 -0.93 4.68
C ALA A 50 21.74 -0.17 5.98
N ALA A 51 20.67 -0.58 6.64
CA ALA A 51 20.44 -0.30 8.06
C ALA A 51 21.05 -1.41 8.91
N LYS A 52 21.78 -1.05 9.97
CA LYS A 52 22.51 -2.00 10.83
C LYS A 52 21.87 -2.07 12.21
N MET A 53 21.80 -3.27 12.76
CA MET A 53 21.24 -3.52 14.09
C MET A 53 21.96 -4.71 14.74
N THR A 54 21.96 -4.75 16.07
CA THR A 54 22.44 -5.91 16.83
C THR A 54 21.44 -7.07 16.77
N VAL A 55 21.92 -8.28 17.01
CA VAL A 55 21.06 -9.48 17.04
C VAL A 55 19.98 -9.31 18.10
N GLY A 56 18.73 -9.60 17.73
CA GLY A 56 17.56 -9.42 18.59
C GLY A 56 16.99 -7.99 18.62
N GLY A 57 17.67 -7.02 18.00
CA GLY A 57 17.15 -5.67 17.83
C GLY A 57 16.07 -5.57 16.74
N SER A 58 15.43 -4.40 16.65
CA SER A 58 14.37 -4.11 15.66
C SER A 58 14.71 -2.85 14.87
N ILE A 59 14.46 -2.89 13.56
CA ILE A 59 14.59 -1.72 12.66
C ILE A 59 13.19 -1.22 12.32
N THR A 60 12.97 0.09 12.43
CA THR A 60 11.70 0.70 12.03
C THR A 60 11.72 1.03 10.55
N LEU A 61 10.72 0.53 9.81
CA LEU A 61 10.45 0.91 8.42
C LEU A 61 9.29 1.90 8.37
N THR A 62 9.49 3.02 7.70
CA THR A 62 8.42 3.98 7.40
C THR A 62 8.00 3.80 5.96
N VAL A 63 6.73 3.45 5.74
CA VAL A 63 6.13 3.29 4.41
C VAL A 63 5.19 4.45 4.17
N THR A 64 5.41 5.18 3.09
CA THR A 64 4.53 6.26 2.63
C THR A 64 3.92 5.86 1.30
N THR A 65 2.59 5.84 1.24
CA THR A 65 1.82 5.60 0.02
C THR A 65 1.32 6.91 -0.56
N LYS A 66 1.35 7.03 -1.89
CA LYS A 66 0.97 8.22 -2.63
C LYS A 66 -0.06 7.91 -3.71
N ASP A 67 -0.86 8.91 -4.07
CA ASP A 67 -1.68 8.86 -5.27
C ASP A 67 -0.83 9.10 -6.54
N CYS A 68 -1.46 9.00 -7.72
CA CYS A 68 -0.81 9.20 -9.01
C CYS A 68 -0.26 10.62 -9.25
N VAL A 69 -0.63 11.59 -8.39
CA VAL A 69 -0.19 13.00 -8.44
C VAL A 69 0.89 13.28 -7.38
N GLY A 70 1.17 12.31 -6.49
CA GLY A 70 2.21 12.39 -5.47
C GLY A 70 1.72 12.80 -4.08
N ASN A 71 0.41 12.97 -3.87
CA ASN A 71 -0.13 13.29 -2.55
C ASN A 71 -0.06 12.07 -1.64
N VAL A 72 0.26 12.26 -0.37
CA VAL A 72 0.22 11.17 0.62
C VAL A 72 -1.23 10.77 0.88
N VAL A 73 -1.54 9.50 0.64
CA VAL A 73 -2.88 8.95 0.82
C VAL A 73 -2.82 7.73 1.70
N GLY A 74 -3.64 7.73 2.76
CA GLY A 74 -3.77 6.60 3.67
C GLY A 74 -4.66 5.48 3.11
N ASN A 75 -4.69 4.35 3.81
CA ASN A 75 -5.52 3.18 3.49
C ASN A 75 -5.22 2.52 2.14
N ILE A 76 -4.04 2.77 1.58
CA ILE A 76 -3.58 2.09 0.36
C ILE A 76 -2.94 0.76 0.76
N PRO A 77 -3.41 -0.38 0.22
CA PRO A 77 -2.81 -1.67 0.50
C PRO A 77 -1.42 -1.77 -0.14
N PHE A 78 -0.46 -2.32 0.60
CA PHE A 78 0.87 -2.62 0.10
C PHE A 78 1.31 -4.01 0.58
N VAL A 79 2.36 -4.54 -0.05
CA VAL A 79 2.91 -5.86 0.27
C VAL A 79 4.39 -5.73 0.58
N ILE A 80 4.81 -6.25 1.73
CA ILE A 80 6.23 -6.39 2.07
C ILE A 80 6.67 -7.80 1.73
N LYS A 81 7.79 -7.92 1.01
CA LYS A 81 8.48 -9.18 0.75
C LYS A 81 9.91 -9.08 1.24
N ARG A 82 10.43 -10.19 1.73
CA ARG A 82 11.83 -10.35 2.13
C ARG A 82 12.56 -11.14 1.03
N LYS A 83 13.76 -10.68 0.64
CA LYS A 83 14.73 -11.46 -0.15
C LYS A 83 15.48 -12.44 0.77
N ASP A 84 16.19 -13.40 0.19
CA ASP A 84 17.20 -14.19 0.91
C ASP A 84 18.14 -13.32 1.75
N ALA A 85 18.34 -13.77 2.99
CA ALA A 85 19.35 -13.20 3.87
C ALA A 85 20.73 -13.76 3.45
N GLU A 86 21.71 -12.88 3.31
CA GLU A 86 23.08 -13.23 2.92
C GLU A 86 24.01 -12.94 4.11
N ASN A 87 24.99 -13.83 4.35
CA ASN A 87 26.04 -13.58 5.33
C ASN A 87 27.10 -12.61 4.76
N ARG A 88 28.11 -12.26 5.57
CA ARG A 88 29.19 -11.34 5.13
C ARG A 88 30.09 -11.91 4.03
N GLN A 89 29.94 -13.20 3.69
CA GLN A 89 30.60 -13.85 2.56
C GLN A 89 29.69 -13.92 1.32
N GLY A 90 28.48 -13.33 1.36
CA GLY A 90 27.52 -13.39 0.25
C GLY A 90 26.79 -14.72 0.09
N VAL A 91 26.88 -15.61 1.09
CA VAL A 91 26.20 -16.91 1.07
C VAL A 91 24.82 -16.79 1.71
N VAL A 92 23.81 -17.35 1.05
CA VAL A 92 22.43 -17.36 1.56
C VAL A 92 22.35 -18.12 2.89
N ASN A 93 21.80 -17.47 3.92
CA ASN A 93 21.55 -18.02 5.24
C ASN A 93 20.20 -17.52 5.79
N ASN A 94 19.14 -18.26 5.50
CA ASN A 94 17.77 -17.94 5.92
C ASN A 94 17.37 -18.55 7.27
N THR A 95 18.32 -19.05 8.07
CA THR A 95 18.04 -19.78 9.32
C THR A 95 17.30 -18.93 10.35
N ALA A 96 17.59 -17.62 10.39
CA ALA A 96 16.93 -16.69 11.30
C ALA A 96 15.67 -16.07 10.66
N PRO A 97 14.51 -16.12 11.35
CA PRO A 97 13.28 -15.51 10.85
C PRO A 97 13.33 -13.99 10.96
N VAL A 98 12.78 -13.29 9.96
CA VAL A 98 12.49 -11.85 10.05
C VAL A 98 11.01 -11.71 10.32
N LYS A 99 10.63 -10.94 11.34
CA LYS A 99 9.25 -10.79 11.77
C LYS A 99 8.80 -9.33 11.70
N LEU A 100 7.54 -9.13 11.29
CA LEU A 100 6.80 -7.88 11.44
C LEU A 100 5.72 -8.10 12.49
N GLY A 101 5.97 -7.63 13.72
CA GLY A 101 5.14 -7.99 14.87
C GLY A 101 5.10 -9.51 15.05
N THR A 102 3.92 -10.11 14.92
CA THR A 102 3.73 -11.57 15.03
C THR A 102 3.88 -12.32 13.70
N THR A 103 4.02 -11.61 12.59
CA THR A 103 4.05 -12.22 11.25
C THR A 103 5.48 -12.46 10.81
N GLU A 104 5.86 -13.72 10.63
CA GLU A 104 7.14 -14.08 10.02
C GLU A 104 7.11 -13.80 8.51
N LEU A 105 8.22 -13.30 7.97
CA LEU A 105 8.44 -13.10 6.54
C LEU A 105 9.33 -14.20 6.00
N THR A 106 8.85 -14.92 4.99
CA THR A 106 9.61 -15.98 4.31
C THR A 106 10.08 -15.51 2.92
N THR A 107 11.08 -16.20 2.38
CA THR A 107 11.65 -15.93 1.05
C THR A 107 10.92 -16.69 -0.05
N THR A 108 10.24 -17.78 0.30
CA THR A 108 9.33 -18.52 -0.58
C THR A 108 8.03 -17.74 -0.75
N ARG A 109 7.66 -17.43 -2.01
CA ARG A 109 6.51 -16.59 -2.37
C ARG A 109 5.19 -17.03 -1.73
N ARG A 110 4.86 -16.54 -0.53
CA ARG A 110 3.48 -16.43 -0.04
C ARG A 110 3.25 -15.57 1.22
N ASN A 111 4.11 -14.60 1.52
CA ASN A 111 3.84 -13.73 2.68
C ASN A 111 3.29 -12.39 2.19
N ILE A 112 1.97 -12.36 1.97
CA ILE A 112 1.23 -11.12 1.76
C ILE A 112 0.87 -10.58 3.15
N VAL A 113 1.66 -9.66 3.67
CA VAL A 113 1.25 -8.89 4.86
C VAL A 113 0.35 -7.75 4.36
N VAL A 114 -0.95 -8.02 4.27
CA VAL A 114 -1.96 -6.93 4.20
C VAL A 114 -2.16 -6.45 5.63
N LEU A 115 -1.69 -5.25 5.97
CA LEU A 115 -2.03 -4.64 7.25
C LEU A 115 -3.53 -4.28 7.22
N PRO A 116 -4.38 -4.86 8.08
CA PRO A 116 -5.79 -4.49 8.11
C PRO A 116 -5.92 -3.09 8.70
N MET A 117 -6.34 -2.12 7.88
CA MET A 117 -6.85 -0.85 8.42
C MET A 117 -8.16 -1.13 9.15
N ARG A 118 -8.19 -0.85 10.46
CA ARG A 118 -9.43 -0.84 11.24
C ARG A 118 -10.28 0.35 10.79
N MET A 119 -11.32 0.10 10.00
CA MET A 119 -12.40 1.06 9.78
C MET A 119 -13.29 1.09 11.02
N VAL A 120 -13.22 2.15 11.82
CA VAL A 120 -14.15 2.40 12.92
C VAL A 120 -15.39 3.06 12.32
N LEU A 121 -16.52 2.34 12.29
CA LEU A 121 -17.80 2.88 11.84
C LEU A 121 -18.35 3.85 12.91
N PRO A 122 -18.57 5.14 12.61
CA PRO A 122 -19.29 6.00 13.54
C PRO A 122 -20.72 5.46 13.67
N ARG A 123 -21.18 5.23 14.91
CA ARG A 123 -22.58 4.85 15.17
C ARG A 123 -23.48 5.97 14.62
N LEU A 124 -24.27 5.67 13.59
CA LEU A 124 -25.40 6.52 13.21
C LEU A 124 -26.34 6.59 14.42
N ARG A 125 -26.45 7.78 15.03
CA ARG A 125 -27.60 8.07 15.91
C ARG A 125 -28.82 8.20 15.00
N SER A 126 -29.79 7.32 15.19
CA SER A 126 -31.12 7.47 14.59
C SER A 126 -31.77 8.76 15.12
N PRO A 127 -32.33 9.62 14.26
CA PRO A 127 -33.21 10.69 14.72
C PRO A 127 -34.44 10.07 15.40
N ARG A 128 -34.78 10.52 16.61
CA ARG A 128 -36.07 10.19 17.24
C ARG A 128 -37.18 10.81 16.38
N PRO A 129 -38.25 10.07 16.01
CA PRO A 129 -39.39 10.68 15.37
C PRO A 129 -40.09 11.61 16.36
N THR A 130 -40.14 12.90 16.03
CA THR A 130 -41.00 13.87 16.71
C THR A 130 -42.45 13.49 16.42
N ALA A 131 -43.19 13.09 17.45
CA ALA A 131 -44.64 12.94 17.33
C ALA A 131 -45.26 14.33 17.12
N LEU A 132 -45.93 14.55 15.99
CA LEU A 132 -46.88 15.64 15.85
C LEU A 132 -48.13 15.27 16.64
N VAL A 133 -48.52 16.13 17.58
CA VAL A 133 -49.85 16.18 18.20
C VAL A 133 -50.58 17.37 17.59
#